data_AF-A0A9E4MGB1-F1
#
_entry.id   AF-A0A9E4MGB1-F1
#
_cell.length_a   1.000
_cell.length_b   1.000
_cell.length_c   1.000
_cell.angle_alpha   90.00
_cell.angle_beta   90.00
_cell.angle_gamma   90.00
#
_symmetry.space_group_name_H-M   'P 1'
#
loop_
_entity.id
_entity.type
_entity.pdbx_description
1 polymer ?
#
loop_
_entity_poly.entity_id
_entity_poly.type
_entity_poly.pdbx_seq_one_letter_code
_entity_poly.pdbx_strand_id
1 'polypeptide(L)'
;MTDFVREPRSVALELVSGRGHYERVVTRLLSAKRSVWVATANLKELRVEDHRARPGVSRTRQRGSYRSILGVFDELAGKGVELRLLHAGLASGPFRRELARLPRLSGGVGLGTRALTGKQAPAQAPALHMRQCPRVHLKVVVVDGAEVYLGSANFTGAGLGARGEGRRNFELGVMSRDDHLLDEVQALFDHIWRGDACKGCRLRAVCPAPLDQGKFSASREKTASHRRTVRGKVSTKPKVAP
;
A
#
# COMPACT_ATOMS: atom_id res chain seq x y z
N MET A 1 -19.43 -7.35 -5.79
CA MET A 1 -19.19 -8.68 -6.40
C MET A 1 -17.71 -8.76 -6.72
N THR A 2 -16.98 -9.72 -6.17
CA THR A 2 -15.52 -9.87 -6.39
C THR A 2 -15.18 -10.58 -7.69
N ASP A 3 -16.14 -11.34 -8.23
CA ASP A 3 -15.96 -12.12 -9.45
C ASP A 3 -16.55 -11.33 -10.61
N PHE A 4 -15.70 -10.82 -11.48
CA PHE A 4 -16.14 -10.05 -12.64
C PHE A 4 -15.10 -10.04 -13.75
N VAL A 5 -15.59 -9.79 -14.96
CA VAL A 5 -14.81 -9.35 -16.11
C VAL A 5 -15.44 -8.04 -16.58
N ARG A 6 -14.63 -7.03 -16.88
CA ARG A 6 -15.11 -5.76 -17.43
C ARG A 6 -14.97 -5.74 -18.93
N GLU A 7 -15.88 -5.02 -19.57
CA GLU A 7 -15.76 -4.74 -20.99
C GLU A 7 -14.43 -4.04 -21.29
N PRO A 8 -13.74 -4.42 -22.38
CA PRO A 8 -12.51 -3.77 -22.78
C PRO A 8 -12.71 -2.27 -23.01
N ARG A 9 -11.74 -1.47 -22.56
CA ARG A 9 -11.67 -0.03 -22.83
C ARG A 9 -10.22 0.44 -22.86
N SER A 10 -9.98 1.58 -23.49
CA SER A 10 -8.66 2.22 -23.44
C SER A 10 -8.35 2.73 -22.03
N VAL A 11 -7.15 2.41 -21.54
CA VAL A 11 -6.63 2.84 -20.25
C VAL A 11 -5.19 3.31 -20.46
N ALA A 12 -4.84 4.49 -19.94
CA ALA A 12 -3.45 4.93 -19.92
C ALA A 12 -2.67 4.13 -18.87
N LEU A 13 -1.65 3.39 -19.31
CA LEU A 13 -0.82 2.54 -18.48
C LEU A 13 0.66 2.84 -18.71
N GLU A 14 1.43 2.87 -17.62
CA GLU A 14 2.89 2.78 -17.67
C GLU A 14 3.29 1.32 -17.42
N LEU A 15 3.97 0.67 -18.38
CA LEU A 15 4.55 -0.66 -18.15
C LEU A 15 5.82 -0.54 -17.29
N VAL A 16 5.91 -1.36 -16.26
CA VAL A 16 6.99 -1.31 -15.26
C VAL A 16 7.71 -2.66 -15.21
N SER A 17 9.05 -2.62 -15.32
CA SER A 17 9.92 -3.79 -15.20
C SER A 17 11.22 -3.43 -14.49
N GLY A 18 11.90 -4.43 -13.92
CA GLY A 18 13.23 -4.28 -13.31
C GLY A 18 13.30 -3.14 -12.29
N ARG A 19 14.28 -2.23 -12.45
CA ARG A 19 14.47 -1.06 -11.56
C ARG A 19 13.30 -0.07 -11.60
N GLY A 20 12.49 -0.08 -12.66
CA GLY A 20 11.29 0.75 -12.77
C GLY A 20 10.32 0.55 -11.61
N HIS A 21 10.27 -0.64 -10.99
CA HIS A 21 9.46 -0.86 -9.80
C HIS A 21 9.85 0.05 -8.64
N TYR A 22 11.14 0.21 -8.41
CA TYR A 22 11.64 1.13 -7.38
C TYR A 22 11.39 2.58 -7.80
N GLU A 23 11.80 2.95 -9.01
CA GLU A 23 11.78 4.33 -9.48
C GLU A 23 10.37 4.90 -9.65
N ARG A 24 9.40 4.07 -10.04
CA ARG A 24 8.01 4.47 -10.26
C ARG A 24 7.14 4.19 -9.05
N VAL A 25 7.17 2.97 -8.49
CA VAL A 25 6.24 2.60 -7.42
C VAL A 25 6.73 3.09 -6.06
N VAL A 26 7.98 2.77 -5.70
CA VAL A 26 8.51 3.13 -4.39
C VAL A 26 8.65 4.64 -4.26
N THR A 27 9.20 5.34 -5.26
CA THR A 27 9.31 6.82 -5.21
C THR A 27 7.96 7.52 -5.00
N ARG A 28 6.87 7.04 -5.63
CA ARG A 28 5.53 7.56 -5.41
C ARG A 28 5.05 7.32 -3.98
N LEU A 29 5.20 6.09 -3.49
CA LEU A 29 4.88 5.75 -2.11
C LEU A 29 5.66 6.60 -1.09
N LEU A 30 6.95 6.87 -1.33
CA LEU A 30 7.79 7.69 -0.45
C LEU A 30 7.33 9.16 -0.38
N SER A 31 6.60 9.64 -1.39
CA SER A 31 6.12 11.02 -1.50
C SER A 31 4.64 11.21 -1.15
N ALA A 32 3.96 10.14 -0.73
CA ALA A 32 2.55 10.11 -0.38
C ALA A 32 2.15 11.22 0.61
N LYS A 33 0.94 11.74 0.44
CA LYS A 33 0.39 12.87 1.21
C LYS A 33 -0.88 12.54 2.00
N ARG A 34 -1.61 11.52 1.58
CA ARG A 34 -2.94 11.16 2.11
C ARG A 34 -2.98 9.71 2.55
N SER A 35 -2.56 8.79 1.70
CA SER A 35 -2.66 7.36 2.01
C SER A 35 -1.66 6.50 1.24
N VAL A 36 -1.31 5.37 1.84
CA VAL A 36 -0.59 4.27 1.20
C VAL A 36 -1.30 2.96 1.56
N TRP A 37 -1.86 2.29 0.56
CA TRP A 37 -2.45 0.96 0.74
C TRP A 37 -1.62 -0.06 -0.03
N VAL A 38 -1.10 -1.05 0.69
CA VAL A 38 -0.30 -2.13 0.11
C VAL A 38 -1.02 -3.45 0.32
N ALA A 39 -1.18 -4.22 -0.75
CA ALA A 39 -1.51 -5.63 -0.65
C ALA A 39 -0.39 -6.46 -1.26
N THR A 40 0.04 -7.52 -0.59
CA THR A 40 1.14 -8.38 -1.06
C THR A 40 1.01 -9.80 -0.53
N ALA A 41 1.47 -10.80 -1.28
CA ALA A 41 1.51 -12.16 -0.74
C ALA A 41 2.63 -12.30 0.30
N ASN A 42 3.83 -11.88 -0.09
CA ASN A 42 5.03 -11.90 0.73
C ASN A 42 5.35 -10.50 1.24
N LEU A 43 5.51 -10.36 2.56
CA LEU A 43 5.91 -9.12 3.20
C LEU A 43 7.29 -9.28 3.85
N LYS A 44 8.28 -8.54 3.34
CA LYS A 44 9.64 -8.54 3.88
C LYS A 44 10.13 -7.10 4.07
N GLU A 45 11.13 -6.96 4.93
CA GLU A 45 11.86 -5.70 5.06
C GLU A 45 12.39 -5.24 3.69
N LEU A 46 12.28 -3.93 3.46
CA LEU A 46 12.67 -3.28 2.23
C LEU A 46 13.54 -2.07 2.56
N ARG A 47 14.70 -1.99 1.92
CA ARG A 47 15.61 -0.86 2.05
C ARG A 47 15.35 0.13 0.92
N VAL A 48 15.22 1.40 1.27
CA VAL A 48 15.09 2.53 0.34
C VAL A 48 16.30 3.44 0.45
N GLU A 49 16.65 4.06 -0.66
CA GLU A 49 17.70 5.07 -0.74
C GLU A 49 17.35 6.24 0.20
N ASP A 50 18.29 6.63 1.07
CA ASP A 50 18.13 7.73 2.02
C ASP A 50 18.73 9.01 1.40
N HIS A 51 17.85 9.93 0.99
CA HIS A 51 18.22 11.21 0.37
C HIS A 51 18.22 12.39 1.35
N ARG A 52 18.03 12.14 2.65
CA ARG A 52 18.01 13.21 3.66
C ARG A 52 19.38 13.87 3.75
N ALA A 53 19.38 15.20 3.73
CA ALA A 53 20.59 15.98 3.98
C ALA A 53 21.08 15.72 5.41
N ARG A 54 22.29 15.19 5.55
CA ARG A 54 22.99 15.06 6.83
C ARG A 54 23.98 16.21 6.97
N PRO A 55 23.86 17.06 8.01
CA PRO A 55 24.85 18.10 8.29
C PRO A 55 26.26 17.51 8.34
N GLY A 56 27.22 18.15 7.68
CA GLY A 56 28.62 17.71 7.64
C GLY A 56 28.93 16.56 6.67
N VAL A 57 27.96 16.02 5.93
CA VAL A 57 28.21 14.97 4.92
C VAL A 57 27.88 15.47 3.52
N SER A 58 28.86 15.44 2.61
CA SER A 58 28.65 15.79 1.20
C SER A 58 27.58 14.91 0.54
N ARG A 59 26.76 15.48 -0.35
CA ARG A 59 25.72 14.77 -1.12
C ARG A 59 26.30 13.60 -1.93
N THR A 60 27.54 13.72 -2.40
CA THR A 60 28.24 12.65 -3.14
C THR A 60 28.54 11.45 -2.25
N ARG A 61 28.87 11.67 -0.97
CA ARG A 61 29.09 10.62 0.04
C ARG A 61 27.79 10.00 0.56
N GLN A 62 26.66 10.70 0.42
CA GLN A 62 25.33 10.18 0.79
C GLN A 62 24.74 9.25 -0.28
N ARG A 63 25.27 9.30 -1.50
CA ARG A 63 24.85 8.41 -2.60
C ARG A 63 25.15 6.96 -2.20
N GLY A 64 24.09 6.14 -2.13
CA GLY A 64 24.19 4.73 -1.67
C GLY A 64 23.92 4.52 -0.18
N SER A 65 23.48 5.52 0.56
CA SER A 65 22.93 5.30 1.91
C SER A 65 21.51 4.75 1.83
N TYR A 66 21.18 3.77 2.67
CA TYR A 66 19.88 3.11 2.68
C TYR A 66 19.28 3.08 4.09
N ARG A 67 17.96 3.22 4.18
CA ARG A 67 17.19 3.09 5.42
C ARG A 67 16.03 2.11 5.26
N SER A 68 15.43 1.70 6.38
CA SER A 68 14.22 0.89 6.35
C SER A 68 13.05 1.70 5.77
N ILE A 69 12.21 1.04 4.96
CA ILE A 69 10.94 1.59 4.54
C ILE A 69 10.01 1.90 5.72
N LEU A 70 10.10 1.13 6.81
CA LEU A 70 9.30 1.38 8.00
C LEU A 70 9.68 2.70 8.67
N GLY A 71 10.94 3.10 8.59
CA GLY A 71 11.35 4.44 9.01
C GLY A 71 10.71 5.55 8.17
N VAL A 72 10.40 5.31 6.90
CA VAL A 72 9.65 6.27 6.07
C VAL A 72 8.16 6.23 6.38
N PHE A 73 7.59 5.04 6.58
CA PHE A 73 6.21 4.91 7.07
C PHE A 73 6.00 5.64 8.39
N ASP A 74 6.96 5.59 9.32
CA ASP A 74 6.88 6.33 10.58
C ASP A 74 6.81 7.86 10.34
N GLU A 75 7.62 8.37 9.40
CA GLU A 75 7.60 9.79 9.00
C GLU A 75 6.30 10.18 8.29
N LEU A 76 5.77 9.33 7.41
CA LEU A 76 4.49 9.55 6.73
C LEU A 76 3.33 9.54 7.73
N ALA A 77 3.30 8.57 8.65
CA ALA A 77 2.33 8.52 9.73
C ALA A 77 2.39 9.78 10.62
N GLY A 78 3.59 10.29 10.89
CA GLY A 78 3.78 11.56 11.62
C GLY A 78 3.21 12.78 10.90
N LYS A 79 3.03 12.70 9.57
CA LYS A 79 2.40 13.72 8.73
C LYS A 79 0.90 13.48 8.52
N GLY A 80 0.32 12.46 9.18
CA GLY A 80 -1.09 12.11 9.05
C GLY A 80 -1.44 11.27 7.82
N VAL A 81 -0.45 10.66 7.14
CA VAL A 81 -0.72 9.75 6.02
C VAL A 81 -1.29 8.43 6.55
N GLU A 82 -2.42 8.00 5.99
CA GLU A 82 -3.05 6.72 6.35
C GLU A 82 -2.25 5.54 5.78
N LEU A 83 -1.93 4.55 6.61
CA LEU A 83 -1.13 3.39 6.19
C LEU A 83 -1.90 2.07 6.40
N ARG A 84 -2.19 1.37 5.30
CA ARG A 84 -2.84 0.05 5.32
C ARG A 84 -1.97 -0.99 4.64
N LEU A 85 -1.78 -2.12 5.31
CA LEU A 85 -1.01 -3.24 4.78
C LEU A 85 -1.79 -4.55 4.92
N LEU A 86 -2.21 -5.08 3.77
CA LEU A 86 -2.87 -6.38 3.65
C LEU A 86 -1.85 -7.42 3.17
N HIS A 87 -1.70 -8.54 3.88
CA HIS A 87 -0.71 -9.57 3.50
C HIS A 87 -1.20 -11.01 3.72
N ALA A 88 -0.61 -11.99 3.03
CA ALA A 88 -0.96 -13.40 3.23
C ALA A 88 -0.10 -14.11 4.26
N GLY A 89 1.22 -14.13 4.05
CA GLY A 89 2.16 -14.85 4.91
C GLY A 89 2.56 -14.04 6.14
N LEU A 90 3.14 -14.71 7.14
CA LEU A 90 3.77 -14.03 8.27
C LEU A 90 4.87 -13.08 7.77
N ALA A 91 4.83 -11.83 8.24
CA ALA A 91 5.87 -10.86 7.92
C ALA A 91 7.26 -11.37 8.34
N SER A 92 8.28 -11.10 7.53
CA SER A 92 9.63 -11.63 7.81
C SER A 92 10.17 -11.17 9.18
N GLY A 93 11.03 -11.99 9.78
CA GLY A 93 11.67 -11.66 11.07
C GLY A 93 12.32 -10.26 11.09
N PRO A 94 13.10 -9.87 10.07
CA PRO A 94 13.64 -8.51 9.97
C PRO A 94 12.58 -7.41 9.98
N PHE A 95 11.48 -7.57 9.21
CA PHE A 95 10.39 -6.59 9.17
C PHE A 95 9.76 -6.42 10.56
N ARG A 96 9.45 -7.53 11.23
CA ARG A 96 8.83 -7.50 12.56
C ARG A 96 9.73 -6.85 13.62
N ARG A 97 11.04 -7.13 13.58
CA ARG A 97 12.01 -6.51 14.50
C ARG A 97 12.12 -5.00 14.29
N GLU A 98 12.11 -4.55 13.04
CA GLU A 98 12.18 -3.12 12.73
C GLU A 98 10.87 -2.41 13.08
N LEU A 99 9.71 -3.03 12.81
CA LEU A 99 8.41 -2.50 13.23
C LEU A 99 8.32 -2.32 14.76
N ALA A 100 8.82 -3.28 15.53
CA ALA A 100 8.84 -3.22 16.99
C ALA A 100 9.72 -2.09 17.55
N ARG A 101 10.62 -1.50 16.76
CA ARG A 101 11.44 -0.34 17.13
C ARG A 101 10.72 1.00 16.92
N LEU A 102 9.54 0.99 16.30
CA LEU A 102 8.80 2.18 15.91
C LEU A 102 7.46 2.20 16.67
N PRO A 103 7.39 2.82 17.87
CA PRO A 103 6.20 2.80 18.71
C PRO A 103 4.95 3.39 18.04
N ARG A 104 5.11 4.44 17.24
CA ARG A 104 4.00 5.04 16.48
C ARG A 104 3.38 4.04 15.50
N LEU A 105 4.21 3.30 14.77
CA LEU A 105 3.71 2.29 13.83
C LEU A 105 3.17 1.04 14.52
N SER A 106 3.82 0.58 15.59
CA SER A 106 3.48 -0.67 16.29
C SER A 106 2.44 -0.52 17.40
N GLY A 107 2.03 0.71 17.74
CA GLY A 107 1.10 0.98 18.83
C GLY A 107 1.69 0.77 20.23
N GLY A 108 3.02 0.66 20.34
CA GLY A 108 3.71 0.41 21.61
C GLY A 108 3.64 -1.04 22.13
N VAL A 109 2.99 -1.96 21.41
CA VAL A 109 2.71 -3.35 21.86
C VAL A 109 3.76 -4.38 21.37
N GLY A 110 4.89 -3.92 20.82
CA GLY A 110 5.96 -4.82 20.41
C GLY A 110 6.71 -5.42 21.60
N LEU A 111 6.87 -6.74 21.66
CA LEU A 111 7.80 -7.43 22.59
C LEU A 111 9.23 -6.82 22.60
N GLY A 112 9.60 -6.09 21.54
CA GLY A 112 10.87 -5.39 21.42
C GLY A 112 10.97 -4.02 22.09
N THR A 113 9.88 -3.27 22.33
CA THR A 113 10.00 -1.89 22.85
C THR A 113 10.59 -1.87 24.26
N ARG A 114 10.07 -2.73 25.15
CA ARG A 114 10.60 -2.90 26.52
C ARG A 114 12.02 -3.49 26.52
N ALA A 115 12.28 -4.49 25.69
CA ALA A 115 13.60 -5.14 25.61
C ALA A 115 14.68 -4.22 25.01
N LEU A 116 14.32 -3.27 24.15
CA LEU A 116 15.27 -2.38 23.47
C LEU A 116 15.49 -1.04 24.17
N THR A 117 14.47 -0.52 24.87
CA THR A 117 14.52 0.83 25.46
C THR A 117 14.46 0.84 26.99
N GLY A 118 14.20 -0.31 27.61
CA GLY A 118 13.96 -0.42 29.06
C GLY A 118 12.66 0.24 29.53
N LYS A 119 11.91 0.91 28.65
CA LYS A 119 10.66 1.63 28.96
C LYS A 119 9.49 1.09 28.15
N GLN A 120 8.34 0.97 28.79
CA GLN A 120 7.08 0.66 28.11
C GLN A 120 6.55 1.95 27.47
N ALA A 121 6.40 1.99 26.14
CA ALA A 121 5.66 3.06 25.50
C ALA A 121 4.16 2.94 25.87
N PRO A 122 3.42 4.05 26.04
CA PRO A 122 1.98 3.98 26.27
C PRO A 122 1.31 3.22 25.12
N ALA A 123 0.41 2.30 25.47
CA ALA A 123 -0.34 1.55 24.47
C ALA A 123 -1.25 2.52 23.71
N GLN A 124 -1.14 2.53 22.38
CA GLN A 124 -1.90 3.40 21.50
C GLN A 124 -2.30 2.62 20.24
N ALA A 125 -3.26 3.13 19.48
CA ALA A 125 -3.58 2.55 18.19
C ALA A 125 -2.33 2.62 17.27
N PRO A 126 -1.94 1.51 16.61
CA PRO A 126 -0.83 1.52 15.68
C PRO A 126 -1.16 2.38 14.46
N ALA A 127 -0.25 3.27 14.07
CA ALA A 127 -0.42 4.07 12.86
C ALA A 127 -0.26 3.26 11.56
N LEU A 128 0.46 2.12 11.60
CA LEU A 128 0.49 1.15 10.51
C LEU A 128 -0.56 0.08 10.78
N HIS A 129 -1.68 0.14 10.06
CA HIS A 129 -2.73 -0.87 10.18
C HIS A 129 -2.33 -2.07 9.32
N MET A 130 -2.30 -3.26 9.93
CA MET A 130 -1.95 -4.50 9.23
C MET A 130 -3.06 -5.53 9.36
N ARG A 131 -3.41 -6.20 8.26
CA ARG A 131 -4.36 -7.31 8.24
C ARG A 131 -3.76 -8.50 7.48
N GLN A 132 -3.98 -9.69 8.01
CA GLN A 132 -3.47 -10.93 7.42
C GLN A 132 -4.61 -11.82 6.92
N CYS A 133 -4.58 -12.19 5.64
CA CYS A 133 -5.50 -13.17 5.07
C CYS A 133 -4.75 -14.10 4.11
N PRO A 134 -4.71 -15.43 4.35
CA PRO A 134 -3.95 -16.37 3.52
C PRO A 134 -4.33 -16.36 2.03
N ARG A 135 -5.52 -15.85 1.67
CA ARG A 135 -6.00 -15.72 0.29
C ARG A 135 -5.45 -14.49 -0.45
N VAL A 136 -4.74 -13.60 0.23
CA VAL A 136 -4.20 -12.38 -0.38
C VAL A 136 -3.03 -12.75 -1.29
N HIS A 137 -3.27 -12.73 -2.60
CA HIS A 137 -2.21 -12.93 -3.59
C HIS A 137 -2.04 -11.76 -4.56
N LEU A 138 -2.87 -10.72 -4.44
CA LEU A 138 -2.68 -9.47 -5.16
C LEU A 138 -1.36 -8.79 -4.73
N LYS A 139 -0.66 -8.16 -5.68
CA LYS A 139 0.45 -7.25 -5.40
C LYS A 139 0.08 -5.88 -5.92
N VAL A 140 -0.32 -5.03 -4.98
CA VAL A 140 -0.93 -3.74 -5.25
C VAL A 140 -0.31 -2.70 -4.35
N VAL A 141 -0.07 -1.53 -4.91
CA VAL A 141 0.23 -0.32 -4.16
C VAL A 141 -0.70 0.78 -4.66
N VAL A 142 -1.58 1.27 -3.79
CA VAL A 142 -2.38 2.47 -4.04
C VAL A 142 -1.77 3.61 -3.26
N VAL A 143 -1.54 4.74 -3.93
CA VAL A 143 -0.98 5.96 -3.33
C VAL A 143 -1.99 7.08 -3.46
N ASP A 144 -2.31 7.70 -2.32
CA ASP A 144 -3.15 8.89 -2.17
C ASP A 144 -4.55 8.79 -2.79
N GLY A 145 -5.04 7.58 -3.06
CA GLY A 145 -6.27 7.36 -3.82
C GLY A 145 -6.24 8.04 -5.19
N ALA A 146 -5.07 8.07 -5.85
CA ALA A 146 -4.88 8.73 -7.13
C ALA A 146 -4.01 7.93 -8.12
N GLU A 147 -3.18 7.02 -7.62
CA GLU A 147 -2.34 6.17 -8.46
C GLU A 147 -2.37 4.73 -7.94
N VAL A 148 -2.36 3.77 -8.87
CA VAL A 148 -2.31 2.35 -8.55
C VAL A 148 -1.18 1.67 -9.33
N TYR A 149 -0.44 0.83 -8.63
CA TYR A 149 0.42 -0.21 -9.22
C TYR A 149 -0.27 -1.56 -9.08
N LEU A 150 -0.28 -2.34 -10.16
CA LEU A 150 -0.70 -3.73 -10.23
C LEU A 150 0.42 -4.55 -10.87
N GLY A 151 0.80 -5.70 -10.31
CA GLY A 151 1.78 -6.55 -10.97
C GLY A 151 2.16 -7.78 -10.19
N SER A 152 3.35 -8.32 -10.50
CA SER A 152 3.88 -9.53 -9.86
C SER A 152 4.75 -9.25 -8.63
N ALA A 153 5.37 -8.06 -8.55
CA ALA A 153 6.33 -7.72 -7.50
C ALA A 153 5.73 -7.65 -6.10
N ASN A 154 6.21 -8.52 -5.20
CA ASN A 154 5.87 -8.45 -3.77
C ASN A 154 6.57 -7.29 -3.07
N PHE A 155 6.00 -6.82 -1.95
CA PHE A 155 6.59 -5.79 -1.08
C PHE A 155 7.81 -6.33 -0.31
N THR A 156 8.92 -6.42 -1.02
CA THR A 156 10.19 -6.98 -0.55
C THR A 156 11.36 -6.25 -1.22
N GLY A 157 12.55 -6.35 -0.62
CA GLY A 157 13.75 -5.79 -1.24
C GLY A 157 14.03 -6.26 -2.68
N ALA A 158 13.74 -7.52 -3.01
CA ALA A 158 14.00 -8.07 -4.35
C ALA A 158 12.88 -7.79 -5.37
N GLY A 159 11.65 -7.55 -4.90
CA GLY A 159 10.52 -7.20 -5.76
C GLY A 159 10.47 -5.70 -6.07
N LEU A 160 10.08 -4.89 -5.07
CA LEU A 160 9.94 -3.43 -5.22
C LEU A 160 11.17 -2.63 -4.78
N GLY A 161 12.06 -3.22 -3.98
CA GLY A 161 13.16 -2.49 -3.34
C GLY A 161 14.34 -2.15 -4.25
N ALA A 162 15.30 -1.40 -3.72
CA ALA A 162 16.48 -0.91 -4.44
C ALA A 162 17.58 -1.97 -4.66
N ARG A 163 17.23 -3.25 -4.82
CA ARG A 163 18.24 -4.31 -5.09
C ARG A 163 18.87 -4.10 -6.47
N GLY A 164 20.16 -4.40 -6.56
CA GLY A 164 20.89 -4.40 -7.83
C GLY A 164 20.42 -5.48 -8.79
N GLU A 165 20.87 -5.39 -10.04
CA GLU A 165 20.41 -6.22 -11.16
C GLU A 165 20.46 -7.72 -10.93
N GLY A 166 21.60 -8.26 -10.53
CA GLY A 166 21.72 -9.70 -10.25
C GLY A 166 21.03 -10.17 -8.98
N ARG A 167 20.28 -9.31 -8.27
CA ARG A 167 19.67 -9.62 -6.97
C ARG A 167 18.19 -9.21 -6.85
N ARG A 168 17.63 -8.63 -7.90
CA ARG A 168 16.20 -8.32 -8.01
C ARG A 168 15.48 -9.46 -8.74
N ASN A 169 14.21 -9.64 -8.44
CA ASN A 169 13.37 -10.59 -9.14
C ASN A 169 13.08 -10.08 -10.56
N PHE A 170 12.81 -11.01 -11.48
CA PHE A 170 12.14 -10.68 -12.73
C PHE A 170 10.66 -10.47 -12.44
N GLU A 171 10.19 -9.24 -12.59
CA GLU A 171 8.82 -8.83 -12.27
C GLU A 171 8.29 -7.95 -13.41
N LEU A 172 6.97 -7.96 -13.57
CA LEU A 172 6.27 -7.08 -14.49
C LEU A 172 5.06 -6.48 -13.77
N GLY A 173 4.76 -5.23 -14.07
CA GLY A 173 3.56 -4.59 -13.58
C GLY A 173 3.17 -3.39 -14.42
N VAL A 174 2.06 -2.79 -14.05
CA VAL A 174 1.52 -1.59 -14.67
C VAL A 174 1.23 -0.55 -13.60
N MET A 175 1.48 0.71 -13.92
CA MET A 175 0.98 1.84 -13.16
C MET A 175 -0.12 2.57 -13.94
N SER A 176 -1.11 3.08 -13.21
CA SER A 176 -2.19 3.87 -13.79
C SER A 176 -2.69 4.93 -12.81
N ARG A 177 -3.34 5.95 -13.39
CA ARG A 177 -4.10 6.99 -12.70
C ARG A 177 -5.56 7.01 -13.16
N ASP A 178 -5.98 5.93 -13.80
CA ASP A 178 -7.34 5.80 -14.30
C ASP A 178 -8.32 5.59 -13.13
N ASP A 179 -9.28 6.50 -13.00
CA ASP A 179 -10.23 6.54 -11.87
C ASP A 179 -11.04 5.25 -11.73
N HIS A 180 -11.52 4.68 -12.83
CA HIS A 180 -12.34 3.47 -12.78
C HIS A 180 -11.52 2.25 -12.37
N LEU A 181 -10.31 2.08 -12.92
CA LEU A 181 -9.41 1.00 -12.50
C LEU A 181 -9.05 1.14 -11.01
N LEU A 182 -8.78 2.37 -10.56
CA LEU A 182 -8.47 2.68 -9.17
C LEU A 182 -9.64 2.32 -8.25
N ASP A 183 -10.86 2.75 -8.58
CA ASP A 183 -12.08 2.46 -7.82
C ASP A 183 -12.30 0.95 -7.66
N GLU A 184 -12.10 0.18 -8.73
CA GLU A 184 -12.27 -1.28 -8.70
C GLU A 184 -11.23 -1.98 -7.82
N VAL A 185 -9.98 -1.56 -7.93
CA VAL A 185 -8.88 -2.10 -7.11
C VAL A 185 -9.09 -1.75 -5.64
N GLN A 186 -9.44 -0.50 -5.34
CA GLN A 186 -9.75 -0.06 -3.99
C GLN A 186 -10.97 -0.80 -3.42
N ALA A 187 -12.02 -1.00 -4.22
CA ALA A 187 -13.20 -1.76 -3.79
C ALA A 187 -12.86 -3.22 -3.43
N LEU A 188 -12.02 -3.89 -4.24
CA LEU A 188 -11.55 -5.24 -3.93
C LEU A 188 -10.67 -5.24 -2.67
N PHE A 189 -9.72 -4.30 -2.56
CA PHE A 189 -8.89 -4.15 -1.38
C PHE A 189 -9.75 -3.99 -0.13
N ASP A 190 -10.71 -3.07 -0.16
CA ASP A 190 -11.60 -2.75 0.96
C ASP A 190 -12.54 -3.90 1.33
N HIS A 191 -13.04 -4.65 0.34
CA HIS A 191 -13.85 -5.84 0.56
C HIS A 191 -13.08 -6.89 1.37
N ILE A 192 -11.81 -7.14 1.02
CA ILE A 192 -10.95 -8.03 1.81
C ILE A 192 -10.62 -7.39 3.15
N TRP A 193 -10.26 -6.10 3.15
CA TRP A 193 -9.83 -5.35 4.31
C TRP A 193 -10.89 -5.30 5.41
N ARG A 194 -12.18 -5.22 5.09
CA ARG A 194 -13.26 -5.25 6.10
C ARG A 194 -13.59 -6.66 6.59
N GLY A 195 -13.09 -7.69 5.93
CA GLY A 195 -13.43 -9.08 6.23
C GLY A 195 -14.76 -9.52 5.61
N ASP A 196 -15.28 -8.79 4.63
CA ASP A 196 -16.55 -9.11 3.95
C ASP A 196 -16.50 -10.53 3.32
N ALA A 197 -15.29 -10.99 2.95
CA ALA A 197 -15.04 -12.33 2.41
C ALA A 197 -14.92 -13.45 3.47
N CYS A 198 -14.97 -13.14 4.77
CA CYS A 198 -14.66 -14.10 5.84
C CYS A 198 -15.82 -15.01 6.25
N LYS A 199 -17.07 -14.51 6.22
CA LYS A 199 -18.26 -15.25 6.71
C LYS A 199 -18.42 -16.62 6.04
N GLY A 200 -18.17 -16.70 4.73
CA GLY A 200 -18.25 -17.94 3.94
C GLY A 200 -16.90 -18.57 3.58
N CYS A 201 -15.80 -18.15 4.20
CA CYS A 201 -14.46 -18.58 3.81
C CYS A 201 -14.18 -20.04 4.21
N ARG A 202 -13.98 -20.93 3.23
CA ARG A 202 -13.65 -22.34 3.48
C ARG A 202 -12.25 -22.58 4.04
N LEU A 203 -11.36 -21.60 3.96
CA LEU A 203 -10.01 -21.65 4.55
C LEU A 203 -9.97 -21.16 6.01
N ARG A 204 -11.12 -20.97 6.67
CA ARG A 204 -11.20 -20.41 8.03
C ARG A 204 -10.41 -21.22 9.05
N ALA A 205 -10.38 -22.56 8.93
CA ALA A 205 -9.65 -23.46 9.82
C ALA A 205 -8.14 -23.22 9.85
N VAL A 206 -7.57 -22.70 8.76
CA VAL A 206 -6.13 -22.36 8.63
C VAL A 206 -5.89 -20.85 8.61
N CYS A 207 -6.93 -20.05 8.85
CA CYS A 207 -6.82 -18.60 8.92
C CYS A 207 -6.30 -18.21 10.31
N PRO A 208 -5.12 -17.56 10.40
CA PRO A 208 -4.51 -17.27 11.70
C PRO A 208 -5.34 -16.29 12.54
N ALA A 209 -6.04 -15.37 11.89
CA ALA A 209 -6.93 -14.41 12.51
C ALA A 209 -7.97 -13.93 11.48
N PRO A 210 -9.22 -14.44 11.51
CA PRO A 210 -10.27 -14.01 10.61
C PRO A 210 -10.52 -12.49 10.67
N LEU A 211 -10.64 -11.87 9.49
CA LEU A 211 -10.75 -10.42 9.39
C LEU A 211 -12.13 -9.87 9.80
N ASP A 212 -13.13 -10.72 9.94
CA ASP A 212 -14.45 -10.36 10.49
C ASP A 212 -14.48 -10.40 12.03
N GLN A 213 -13.36 -10.74 12.68
CA GLN A 213 -13.22 -10.77 14.14
C GLN A 213 -12.41 -9.55 14.64
N GLY A 214 -12.93 -8.87 15.66
CA GLY A 214 -12.32 -7.70 16.29
C GLY A 214 -12.98 -6.37 15.90
N LYS A 215 -13.04 -5.43 16.85
CA LYS A 215 -13.53 -4.06 16.60
C LYS A 215 -12.44 -3.28 15.85
N PHE A 216 -12.51 -3.25 14.53
CA PHE A 216 -11.84 -2.19 13.77
C PHE A 216 -12.68 -0.93 13.96
N SER A 217 -12.16 0.09 14.64
CA SER A 217 -12.78 1.41 14.58
C SER A 217 -12.57 1.92 13.16
N ALA A 218 -13.53 1.65 12.28
CA ALA A 218 -13.56 2.28 10.99
C ALA A 218 -13.63 3.79 11.24
N SER A 219 -12.56 4.52 10.96
CA SER A 219 -12.70 5.93 10.64
C SER A 219 -13.68 5.97 9.48
N ARG A 220 -14.93 6.34 9.76
CA ARG A 220 -15.93 6.62 8.73
C ARG A 220 -15.53 7.93 8.05
N GLU A 221 -14.41 7.94 7.33
CA GLU A 221 -14.22 8.95 6.30
C GLU A 221 -15.04 8.49 5.11
N LYS A 222 -16.15 9.20 4.91
CA LYS A 222 -16.97 9.10 3.71
C LYS A 222 -16.02 9.27 2.53
N THR A 223 -15.78 8.20 1.78
CA THR A 223 -15.30 8.30 0.40
C THR A 223 -16.34 9.14 -0.32
N ALA A 224 -16.07 10.44 -0.44
CA ALA A 224 -16.86 11.34 -1.24
C ALA A 224 -16.67 10.90 -2.69
N SER A 225 -17.53 9.98 -3.13
CA SER A 225 -17.76 9.70 -4.54
C SER A 225 -18.05 11.04 -5.20
N HIS A 226 -17.03 11.60 -5.85
CA HIS A 226 -17.21 12.73 -6.74
C HIS A 226 -17.92 12.20 -7.99
N ARG A 227 -19.23 11.96 -7.87
CA ARG A 227 -20.12 11.92 -9.02
C ARG A 227 -20.11 13.33 -9.62
N ARG A 228 -19.15 13.58 -10.53
CA ARG A 228 -19.26 14.67 -11.49
C ARG A 228 -20.50 14.37 -12.32
N THR A 229 -21.61 15.05 -12.01
CA THR A 229 -22.78 15.09 -12.87
C THR A 229 -22.36 15.74 -14.18
N VAL A 230 -22.16 14.93 -15.21
CA VAL A 230 -22.11 15.42 -16.60
C VAL A 230 -23.54 15.84 -16.95
N ARG A 231 -23.89 17.10 -16.71
CA ARG A 231 -25.04 17.74 -17.38
C ARG A 231 -24.59 18.06 -18.80
N GLY A 232 -24.73 17.09 -19.70
CA GLY A 232 -24.70 17.34 -21.13
C GLY A 232 -25.96 18.11 -21.53
N LYS A 233 -25.80 19.37 -21.90
CA LYS A 233 -26.85 20.15 -22.59
C LYS A 233 -27.16 19.45 -23.92
N VAL A 234 -28.39 18.94 -24.05
CA VAL A 234 -28.96 18.56 -25.35
C VAL A 234 -29.08 19.83 -26.18
N SER A 235 -28.30 19.92 -27.26
CA SER A 235 -28.42 20.98 -28.25
C SER A 235 -29.63 20.70 -29.13
N THR A 236 -30.56 21.64 -29.15
CA THR A 236 -31.79 21.65 -29.95
C THR A 236 -31.48 21.78 -31.44
N LYS A 237 -32.09 20.92 -32.26
CA LYS A 237 -32.11 21.01 -33.73
C LYS A 237 -32.59 22.40 -34.20
N PRO A 238 -32.04 22.96 -35.30
CA PRO A 238 -32.73 24.00 -36.04
C PRO A 238 -33.80 23.37 -36.95
N LYS A 239 -35.04 23.85 -36.82
CA LYS A 239 -36.05 23.78 -37.87
C LYS A 239 -35.62 24.70 -39.01
N VAL A 240 -35.64 24.21 -40.24
CA VAL A 240 -35.77 25.07 -41.42
C VAL A 240 -36.89 24.48 -42.28
N ALA A 241 -37.90 25.32 -42.49
CA ALA A 241 -39.00 25.24 -43.44
C ALA A 241 -39.32 26.71 -43.79
N PRO A 242 -39.98 27.03 -44.92
CA PRO A 242 -40.70 26.16 -45.83
C PRO A 242 -39.90 25.71 -47.07
#